data_AF-A0A433C9H7-F1
#
_entry.id   AF-A0A433C9H7-F1
#
_cell.length_a   1.000
_cell.length_b   1.000
_cell.length_c   1.000
_cell.angle_alpha   90.00
_cell.angle_beta   90.00
_cell.angle_gamma   90.00
#
_symmetry.space_group_name_H-M   'P 1'
#
loop_
_entity.id
_entity.type
_entity.pdbx_description
1 polymer ?
#
loop_
_entity_poly.entity_id
_entity_poly.type
_entity_poly.pdbx_seq_one_letter_code
_entity_poly.pdbx_strand_id
1 'polypeptide(L)'
;MNSPIHNELFHRFTDLFAQLGLASDPQSIATFIGLHAPLADDLELAEAPFWTPSQAAFLREQGLQDADWAELVDQLNLALR
;
A
#
# COMPACT_ATOMS: atom_id res chain seq x y z
N MET A 1 -26.88 13.11 -7.98
CA MET A 1 -26.86 12.13 -6.89
C MET A 1 -26.10 10.91 -7.38
N ASN A 2 -24.87 10.74 -6.91
CA ASN A 2 -24.07 9.50 -6.79
C ASN A 2 -22.63 9.96 -6.62
N SER A 3 -22.22 10.23 -5.38
CA SER A 3 -20.81 10.41 -5.06
C SER A 3 -20.17 9.01 -5.08
N PRO A 4 -19.21 8.72 -5.98
CA PRO A 4 -18.60 7.39 -6.08
C PRO A 4 -17.46 7.14 -5.08
N ILE A 5 -17.26 8.06 -4.12
CA ILE A 5 -16.12 8.13 -3.20
C ILE A 5 -15.91 6.91 -2.27
N HIS A 6 -16.84 5.96 -2.19
CA HIS A 6 -16.67 4.79 -1.31
C HIS A 6 -16.05 3.56 -1.99
N ASN A 7 -15.94 3.53 -3.32
CA ASN A 7 -15.40 2.36 -4.04
C ASN A 7 -14.03 2.63 -4.71
N GLU A 8 -13.57 3.88 -4.75
CA GLU A 8 -12.29 4.23 -5.39
C GLU A 8 -11.09 3.73 -4.58
N LEU A 9 -11.12 3.85 -3.24
CA LEU A 9 -9.98 3.47 -2.40
C LEU A 9 -9.61 1.99 -2.51
N PHE A 10 -10.60 1.10 -2.56
CA PHE A 10 -10.37 -0.33 -2.75
C PHE A 10 -9.77 -0.63 -4.13
N HIS A 11 -10.31 -0.03 -5.18
CA HIS A 11 -9.75 -0.17 -6.52
C HIS A 11 -8.32 0.35 -6.59
N ARG A 12 -8.03 1.48 -5.96
CA ARG A 12 -6.70 2.05 -5.90
C ARG A 12 -5.70 1.18 -5.13
N PHE A 13 -6.10 0.53 -4.03
CA PHE A 13 -5.26 -0.46 -3.37
C PHE A 13 -5.01 -1.67 -4.27
N THR A 14 -6.04 -2.16 -4.96
CA THR A 14 -5.90 -3.23 -5.94
C THR A 14 -4.90 -2.83 -7.04
N ASP A 15 -4.98 -1.61 -7.58
CA ASP A 15 -4.05 -1.13 -8.60
C ASP A 15 -2.61 -1.00 -8.06
N LEU A 16 -2.44 -0.50 -6.83
CA LEU A 16 -1.12 -0.41 -6.18
C LEU A 16 -0.49 -1.80 -6.04
N PHE A 17 -1.23 -2.78 -5.52
CA PHE A 17 -0.76 -4.14 -5.36
C PHE A 17 -0.47 -4.80 -6.71
N ALA A 18 -1.30 -4.56 -7.72
CA ALA A 18 -1.07 -5.06 -9.08
C ALA A 18 0.23 -4.47 -9.67
N GLN A 19 0.50 -3.19 -9.45
CA GLN A 19 1.73 -2.52 -9.90
C GLN A 19 2.98 -3.05 -9.19
N LEU A 20 2.84 -3.44 -7.92
CA LEU A 20 3.88 -4.13 -7.14
C LEU A 20 4.05 -5.61 -7.54
N GLY A 21 3.15 -6.17 -8.35
CA GLY A 21 3.14 -7.59 -8.72
C GLY A 21 2.64 -8.53 -7.62
N LEU A 22 1.81 -8.02 -6.71
CA LEU A 22 1.21 -8.74 -5.59
C LEU A 22 -0.25 -9.11 -5.90
N ALA A 23 -0.79 -10.03 -5.11
CA ALA A 23 -2.20 -10.36 -5.18
C ALA A 23 -3.05 -9.16 -4.74
N SER A 24 -3.79 -8.58 -5.68
CA SER A 24 -4.55 -7.35 -5.52
C SER A 24 -6.01 -7.58 -5.10
N ASP A 25 -6.38 -8.83 -4.80
CA ASP A 25 -7.70 -9.19 -4.28
C ASP A 25 -7.92 -8.70 -2.84
N PRO A 26 -9.13 -8.29 -2.46
CA PRO A 26 -9.44 -7.79 -1.11
C PRO A 26 -9.02 -8.73 0.02
N GLN A 27 -9.19 -10.05 -0.18
CA GLN A 27 -8.79 -11.05 0.82
C GLN A 27 -7.26 -11.13 0.96
N SER A 28 -6.54 -11.02 -0.15
CA SER A 28 -5.08 -11.05 -0.17
C SER A 28 -4.49 -9.81 0.50
N ILE A 29 -5.05 -8.63 0.24
CA ILE A 29 -4.65 -7.37 0.89
C ILE A 29 -4.85 -7.47 2.41
N ALA A 30 -6.04 -7.90 2.86
CA ALA A 30 -6.31 -8.06 4.28
C ALA A 30 -5.38 -9.09 4.95
N THR A 31 -5.11 -10.20 4.25
CA THR A 31 -4.18 -11.24 4.73
C THR A 31 -2.75 -10.72 4.80
N PHE A 32 -2.31 -9.95 3.81
CA PHE A 32 -0.99 -9.31 3.77
C PHE A 32 -0.82 -8.37 4.95
N ILE A 33 -1.80 -7.47 5.17
CA ILE A 33 -1.78 -6.55 6.31
C ILE A 33 -1.69 -7.33 7.63
N GLY A 34 -2.52 -8.35 7.82
CA GLY A 34 -2.50 -9.16 9.05
C GLY A 34 -1.22 -9.99 9.25
N LEU A 35 -0.54 -10.39 8.17
CA LEU A 35 0.72 -11.15 8.22
C LEU A 35 1.93 -10.27 8.51
N HIS A 36 1.92 -9.03 8.03
CA HIS A 36 3.05 -8.11 8.12
C HIS A 36 2.90 -7.07 9.24
N ALA A 37 1.69 -6.90 9.79
CA ALA A 37 1.47 -6.11 10.99
C ALA A 37 1.90 -6.88 12.27
N PRO A 38 2.39 -6.17 13.30
CA PRO A 38 2.64 -4.73 13.34
C PRO A 38 3.99 -4.36 12.72
N LEU A 39 3.99 -3.36 11.85
CA LEU A 39 5.20 -2.73 11.33
C LEU A 39 5.81 -1.84 12.43
N ALA A 40 7.14 -1.91 12.59
CA ALA A 40 7.83 -1.04 13.53
C ALA A 40 7.69 0.43 13.12
N ASP A 41 7.46 1.32 14.09
CA ASP A 41 7.27 2.76 13.83
C ASP A 41 8.53 3.42 13.23
N ASP A 42 9.70 2.88 13.58
CA ASP A 42 11.02 3.31 13.06
C ASP A 42 11.29 2.85 11.62
N LEU A 43 10.45 1.95 11.07
CA LEU A 43 10.62 1.40 9.73
C LEU A 43 9.64 2.05 8.75
N GLU A 44 10.17 2.66 7.69
CA GLU A 44 9.34 3.15 6.59
C GLU A 44 8.72 1.97 5.83
N LEU A 45 7.50 2.15 5.33
CA LEU A 45 6.83 1.11 4.53
C LEU A 45 7.75 0.63 3.41
N ALA A 46 8.38 1.54 2.67
CA ALA A 46 9.27 1.21 1.56
C ALA A 46 10.58 0.50 1.97
N GLU A 47 11.00 0.61 3.23
CA GLU A 47 12.22 -0.03 3.74
C GLU A 47 11.96 -1.38 4.39
N ALA A 48 10.69 -1.79 4.44
CA ALA A 48 10.32 -3.02 5.11
C ALA A 48 10.86 -4.28 4.39
N PRO A 49 11.34 -5.29 5.14
CA PRO A 49 12.02 -6.45 4.56
C PRO A 49 11.09 -7.40 3.79
N PHE A 50 9.78 -7.18 3.82
CA PHE A 50 8.81 -7.93 3.03
C PHE A 50 8.74 -7.48 1.57
N TRP A 51 9.29 -6.31 1.24
CA TRP A 51 9.38 -5.85 -0.14
C TRP A 51 10.67 -6.33 -0.80
N THR A 52 10.57 -6.60 -2.10
CA THR A 52 11.76 -6.73 -2.94
C THR A 52 12.38 -5.35 -3.22
N PRO A 53 13.67 -5.27 -3.60
CA PRO A 53 14.32 -4.00 -3.90
C PRO A 53 13.57 -3.13 -4.94
N SER A 54 12.93 -3.76 -5.93
CA SER A 54 12.14 -3.06 -6.94
C SER A 54 10.81 -2.52 -6.40
N GLN A 55 10.13 -3.28 -5.54
CA GLN A 55 8.89 -2.84 -4.88
C GLN A 55 9.16 -1.72 -3.88
N ALA A 56 10.22 -1.87 -3.08
CA ALA A 56 10.72 -0.86 -2.16
C ALA A 56 11.03 0.46 -2.87
N ALA A 57 11.77 0.41 -3.99
CA ALA A 57 12.07 1.59 -4.79
C ALA A 57 10.79 2.30 -5.27
N PHE A 58 9.85 1.54 -5.84
CA PHE A 58 8.57 2.08 -6.28
C PHE A 58 7.79 2.74 -5.13
N LEU A 59 7.65 2.06 -3.99
CA LEU A 59 6.97 2.60 -2.81
C LEU A 59 7.67 3.83 -2.24
N ARG A 60 9.00 3.90 -2.32
CA ARG A 60 9.78 5.06 -1.89
C ARG A 60 9.52 6.26 -2.79
N GLU A 61 9.45 6.05 -4.09
CA GLU A 61 9.11 7.10 -5.07
C GLU A 61 7.65 7.55 -4.89
N GLN A 62 6.75 6.58 -4.71
CA GLN A 62 5.32 6.83 -4.53
C GLN A 62 4.93 7.36 -3.15
N GLY A 63 5.77 7.17 -2.13
CA GLY A 63 5.54 7.68 -0.77
C GLY A 63 5.93 9.15 -0.61
N LEU A 64 6.52 9.78 -1.63
CA LEU A 64 6.80 11.21 -1.62
C LEU A 64 5.49 12.00 -1.66
N GLN A 65 5.39 13.10 -0.90
CA GLN A 65 4.15 13.87 -0.73
C GLN A 65 3.52 14.42 -2.03
N ASP A 66 4.27 14.41 -3.13
CA ASP A 66 3.83 14.90 -4.45
C ASP A 66 3.43 13.77 -5.42
N ALA A 67 3.59 12.50 -5.01
CA ALA A 67 3.32 11.37 -5.89
C ALA A 67 1.82 11.03 -5.95
N ASP A 68 1.38 10.58 -7.13
CA ASP A 68 -0.02 10.19 -7.40
C ASP A 68 -0.56 9.11 -6.44
N TRP A 69 0.33 8.33 -5.84
CA TRP A 69 0.00 7.19 -4.97
C TRP A 69 0.33 7.44 -3.49
N ALA A 70 0.79 8.65 -3.12
CA ALA A 70 1.24 8.98 -1.76
C ALA A 70 0.17 8.70 -0.70
N GLU A 71 -1.08 9.06 -0.99
CA GLU A 71 -2.21 8.82 -0.08
C GLU A 71 -2.47 7.33 0.17
N LEU A 72 -2.24 6.47 -0.83
CA LEU A 72 -2.47 5.02 -0.71
C LEU A 72 -1.31 4.35 0.03
N VAL A 73 -0.08 4.80 -0.25
CA VAL A 73 1.12 4.36 0.45
C VAL A 73 1.02 4.72 1.93
N ASP A 74 0.57 5.94 2.26
CA ASP A 74 0.32 6.37 3.64
C ASP A 74 -0.77 5.52 4.33
N GLN A 75 -1.91 5.30 3.66
CA GLN A 75 -2.97 4.45 4.21
C GLN A 75 -2.51 2.99 4.41
N LEU A 76 -1.72 2.43 3.50
CA LEU A 76 -1.14 1.09 3.66
C LEU A 76 -0.22 1.03 4.88
N ASN A 77 0.62 2.05 5.03
CA ASN A 77 1.55 2.19 6.15
C ASN A 77 0.79 2.28 7.49
N LEU A 78 -0.29 3.06 7.53
CA LEU A 78 -1.16 3.17 8.71
C LEU A 78 -1.88 1.85 9.02
N ALA A 79 -2.30 1.10 8.00
CA ALA A 79 -2.98 -0.19 8.21
C ALA A 79 -2.03 -1.28 8.73
N LEU A 80 -0.73 -1.18 8.44
CA LEU A 80 0.30 -2.12 8.88
C LEU A 80 0.85 -1.82 10.28
N ARG A 81 0.66 -0.61 10.79
CA ARG A 81 1.07 -0.19 12.14
C ARG A 81 -0.03 -0.51 13.16
#